data_AF-A0A5D3F9Y8-F1
#
_entry.id   AF-A0A5D3F9Y8-F1
#
_cell.length_a   1.000
_cell.length_b   1.000
_cell.length_c   1.000
_cell.angle_alpha   90.00
_cell.angle_beta   90.00
_cell.angle_gamma   90.00
#
_symmetry.space_group_name_H-M   'P 1'
#
loop_
_entity.id
_entity.type
_entity.pdbx_description
1 polymer ?
#
loop_
_entity_poly.entity_id
_entity_poly.type
_entity_poly.pdbx_seq_one_letter_code
_entity_poly.pdbx_strand_id
1 'polypeptide(L)'
;MAQAETQPPDSDPHLADELKNEAADWLVGLALRCDDRGYVERWCLRIGNGLPPGHPLLGLSALCVGHLSRRFGVVSDEARALVEELAARCERDPSDVDGNALSGLEDVHSYAPRRP
;
A
#
# COMPACT_ATOMS: atom_id res chain seq x y z
N MET A 1 39.18 -22.40 -21.56
CA MET A 1 39.16 -21.38 -20.49
C MET A 1 38.02 -20.42 -20.77
N ALA A 2 37.28 -20.06 -19.71
CA ALA A 2 36.39 -18.89 -19.59
C ALA A 2 35.02 -18.99 -20.33
N GLN A 3 33.85 -18.75 -19.73
CA GLN A 3 33.46 -18.30 -18.39
C GLN A 3 32.15 -18.97 -17.99
N ALA A 4 32.08 -19.52 -16.77
CA ALA A 4 30.82 -19.81 -16.12
C ALA A 4 30.33 -18.48 -15.52
N GLU A 5 29.26 -17.90 -16.09
CA GLU A 5 28.54 -16.81 -15.46
C GLU A 5 28.03 -17.31 -14.11
N THR A 6 28.66 -16.81 -13.06
CA THR A 6 28.28 -17.11 -11.69
C THR A 6 27.14 -16.15 -11.35
N GLN A 7 25.91 -16.65 -11.44
CA GLN A 7 24.71 -16.00 -10.92
C GLN A 7 25.01 -15.55 -9.47
N PRO A 8 24.72 -14.29 -9.08
CA PRO A 8 24.94 -13.86 -7.70
C PRO A 8 24.10 -14.74 -6.74
N PRO A 9 24.64 -15.11 -5.56
CA PRO A 9 24.01 -16.04 -4.62
C PRO A 9 22.77 -15.49 -3.92
N ASP A 10 22.47 -14.20 -4.10
CA ASP A 10 21.38 -13.50 -3.39
C ASP A 10 20.31 -13.06 -4.37
N SER A 11 19.31 -13.91 -4.60
CA SER A 11 17.92 -13.55 -4.93
C SER A 11 17.14 -14.83 -5.15
N ASP A 12 16.83 -15.56 -4.07
CA ASP A 12 15.80 -16.59 -4.14
C ASP A 12 14.45 -15.88 -4.39
N PRO A 13 13.82 -16.03 -5.57
CA PRO A 13 12.56 -15.36 -5.87
C PRO A 13 11.45 -15.78 -4.91
N HIS A 14 11.51 -16.99 -4.36
CA HIS A 14 10.52 -17.45 -3.38
C HIS A 14 10.63 -16.69 -2.06
N LEU A 15 11.85 -16.43 -1.58
CA LEU A 15 12.07 -15.63 -0.39
C LEU A 15 11.56 -14.19 -0.57
N ALA A 16 11.76 -13.61 -1.76
CA ALA A 16 11.28 -12.27 -2.05
C ALA A 16 9.74 -12.18 -2.04
N ASP A 17 9.05 -13.20 -2.55
CA ASP A 17 7.58 -13.26 -2.53
C ASP A 17 7.02 -13.55 -1.12
N GLU A 18 7.69 -14.41 -0.34
CA GLU A 18 7.36 -14.64 1.06
C GLU A 18 7.45 -13.35 1.88
N LEU A 19 8.54 -12.59 1.72
CA LEU A 19 8.72 -11.30 2.41
C LEU A 19 7.66 -10.26 2.01
N LYS A 20 7.23 -10.24 0.73
CA LYS A 20 6.12 -9.37 0.29
C LYS A 20 4.81 -9.75 0.98
N ASN A 21 4.53 -11.05 1.08
CA ASN A 21 3.32 -11.56 1.73
C ASN A 21 3.33 -11.24 3.23
N GLU A 22 4.46 -11.45 3.91
CA GLU A 22 4.62 -11.10 5.32
C GLU A 22 4.45 -9.60 5.54
N ALA A 23 5.02 -8.75 4.68
CA ALA A 23 4.84 -7.31 4.73
C ALA A 23 3.38 -6.89 4.52
N ALA A 24 2.66 -7.56 3.61
CA ALA A 24 1.24 -7.33 3.37
C ALA A 24 0.40 -7.68 4.62
N ASP A 25 0.61 -8.88 5.17
CA ASP A 25 -0.08 -9.36 6.37
C ASP A 25 0.18 -8.44 7.58
N TRP A 26 1.42 -7.97 7.72
CA TRP A 26 1.79 -7.03 8.76
C TRP A 26 1.09 -5.68 8.60
N LEU A 27 1.08 -5.10 7.39
CA LEU A 27 0.44 -3.81 7.14
C LEU A 27 -1.07 -3.87 7.37
N VAL A 28 -1.73 -4.93 6.89
CA VAL A 28 -3.15 -5.19 7.15
C VAL A 28 -3.40 -5.37 8.66
N GLY A 29 -2.53 -6.14 9.33
CA GLY A 29 -2.59 -6.33 10.77
C GLY A 29 -2.54 -5.02 11.56
N LEU A 30 -1.66 -4.10 11.15
CA LEU A 30 -1.61 -2.74 11.71
C LEU A 30 -2.90 -1.97 11.43
N ALA A 31 -3.35 -1.94 10.18
CA ALA A 31 -4.54 -1.18 9.78
C ALA A 31 -5.82 -1.64 10.50
N LEU A 32 -5.92 -2.94 10.82
CA LEU A 32 -7.09 -3.49 11.50
C LEU A 32 -7.02 -3.42 13.03
N ARG A 33 -5.83 -3.47 13.63
CA ARG A 33 -5.70 -3.68 15.09
C ARG A 33 -4.91 -2.61 15.84
N CYS A 34 -4.07 -1.82 15.17
CA CYS A 34 -3.31 -0.78 15.84
C CYS A 34 -4.22 0.41 16.16
N ASP A 35 -4.16 0.92 17.39
CA ASP A 35 -4.97 2.07 17.82
C ASP A 35 -4.29 3.43 17.58
N ASP A 36 -2.99 3.44 17.24
CA ASP A 36 -2.29 4.63 16.79
C ASP A 36 -2.48 4.84 15.28
N ARG A 37 -3.56 5.55 14.92
CA ARG A 37 -3.87 5.92 13.52
C ARG A 37 -2.67 6.58 12.83
N GLY A 38 -2.02 7.55 13.48
CA GLY A 38 -0.93 8.31 12.87
C GLY A 38 0.29 7.45 12.59
N TYR A 39 0.57 6.46 13.45
CA TYR A 39 1.60 5.46 13.19
C TYR A 39 1.31 4.62 11.94
N VAL A 40 0.07 4.14 11.78
CA VAL A 40 -0.30 3.36 10.60
C VAL A 40 -0.25 4.22 9.33
N GLU A 41 -0.77 5.45 9.36
CA GLU A 41 -0.71 6.37 8.22
C GLU A 41 0.72 6.62 7.74
N ARG A 42 1.68 6.79 8.65
CA ARG A 42 3.10 6.96 8.29
C ARG A 42 3.66 5.77 7.52
N TRP A 43 3.24 4.55 7.88
CA TRP A 43 3.65 3.35 7.15
C TRP A 43 2.99 3.27 5.78
N CYS A 44 1.68 3.53 5.67
CA CYS A 44 1.01 3.60 4.38
C CYS A 44 1.66 4.64 3.45
N LEU A 45 1.95 5.84 3.97
CA LEU A 45 2.64 6.90 3.23
C LEU A 45 4.03 6.50 2.78
N ARG A 46 4.81 5.87 3.65
CA ARG A 46 6.17 5.42 3.31
C ARG A 46 6.15 4.36 2.21
N ILE A 47 5.23 3.41 2.29
CA ILE A 47 5.08 2.31 1.34
C ILE A 47 4.55 2.82 0.00
N GLY A 48 3.44 3.57 0.02
CA GLY A 48 2.77 4.05 -1.19
C GLY A 48 3.59 5.05 -2.02
N ASN A 49 4.52 5.79 -1.39
CA ASN A 49 5.43 6.69 -2.10
C ASN A 49 6.81 6.08 -2.40
N GLY A 50 7.18 4.99 -1.72
CA GLY A 50 8.56 4.49 -1.72
C GLY A 50 8.81 3.29 -2.63
N LEU A 51 7.76 2.64 -3.13
CA LEU A 51 7.87 1.39 -3.90
C LEU A 51 7.74 1.62 -5.41
N PRO A 52 8.38 0.76 -6.22
CA PRO A 52 8.32 0.88 -7.67
C PRO A 52 6.93 0.56 -8.23
N PRO A 53 6.61 1.04 -9.45
CA PRO A 53 5.42 0.62 -10.20
C PRO A 53 5.23 -0.90 -10.24
N GLY A 54 3.98 -1.34 -10.14
CA GLY A 54 3.60 -2.76 -10.14
C GLY A 54 3.86 -3.51 -8.85
N HIS A 55 4.36 -2.84 -7.80
CA HIS A 55 4.54 -3.49 -6.51
C HIS A 55 3.20 -3.72 -5.80
N PRO A 56 2.87 -4.94 -5.33
CA PRO A 56 1.54 -5.27 -4.79
C PRO A 56 1.15 -4.46 -3.54
N LEU A 57 2.15 -4.01 -2.76
CA LEU A 57 1.89 -3.16 -1.59
C LEU A 57 1.40 -1.74 -1.92
N LEU A 58 1.50 -1.28 -3.16
CA LEU A 58 1.00 0.05 -3.54
C LEU A 58 -0.51 0.13 -3.34
N GLY A 59 -1.29 -0.73 -4.03
CA GLY A 59 -2.74 -0.77 -3.87
C GLY A 59 -3.15 -1.11 -2.44
N LEU A 60 -2.44 -2.05 -1.80
CA LEU A 60 -2.70 -2.42 -0.41
C LEU A 60 -2.53 -1.26 0.58
N SER A 61 -1.55 -0.37 0.36
CA SER A 61 -1.34 0.79 1.21
C SER A 61 -2.53 1.74 1.20
N ALA A 62 -3.15 1.94 0.03
CA ALA A 62 -4.36 2.73 -0.10
C ALA A 62 -5.57 2.06 0.55
N LEU A 63 -5.74 0.74 0.38
CA LEU A 63 -6.79 -0.02 1.07
C LEU A 63 -6.64 0.05 2.60
N CYS A 64 -5.42 -0.02 3.11
CA CYS A 64 -5.15 0.12 4.53
C CYS A 64 -5.54 1.51 5.06
N VAL A 65 -5.34 2.59 4.29
CA VAL A 65 -5.88 3.91 4.63
C VAL A 65 -7.41 3.92 4.62
N GLY A 66 -8.05 3.21 3.69
CA GLY A 66 -9.50 2.97 3.72
C GLY A 66 -9.98 2.28 5.00
N HIS A 67 -9.24 1.28 5.50
CA HIS A 67 -9.55 0.68 6.80
C HIS A 67 -9.42 1.67 7.96
N LEU A 68 -8.43 2.58 7.91
CA LEU A 68 -8.31 3.64 8.91
C LEU A 68 -9.49 4.63 8.83
N SER A 69 -9.96 5.01 7.64
CA SER A 69 -11.13 5.88 7.51
C SER A 69 -12.37 5.23 8.15
N ARG A 70 -12.59 3.92 7.92
CA ARG A 70 -13.69 3.15 8.54
C ARG A 70 -13.61 3.10 10.06
N ARG A 71 -12.40 2.89 10.60
CA ARG A 71 -12.19 2.73 12.05
C ARG A 71 -12.23 4.05 12.81
N PHE A 72 -11.64 5.09 12.25
CA PHE A 72 -11.41 6.36 12.95
C PHE A 72 -12.33 7.49 12.49
N GLY A 73 -13.00 7.37 11.35
CA GLY A 73 -13.86 8.41 10.77
C GLY A 73 -13.10 9.62 10.24
N VAL A 74 -11.76 9.55 10.18
CA VAL A 74 -10.87 10.61 9.73
C VAL A 74 -9.55 10.00 9.26
N VAL A 75 -8.94 10.63 8.26
CA VAL A 75 -7.57 10.39 7.80
C VAL A 75 -6.86 11.74 7.62
N SER A 76 -5.52 11.76 7.59
CA SER A 76 -4.80 13.00 7.27
C SER A 76 -4.99 13.41 5.79
N ASP A 77 -4.72 14.67 5.48
CA ASP A 77 -4.77 15.17 4.11
C ASP A 77 -3.72 14.49 3.22
N GLU A 78 -2.55 14.18 3.77
CA GLU A 78 -1.50 13.45 3.05
C GLU A 78 -1.93 12.01 2.75
N ALA A 79 -2.53 11.31 3.71
CA ALA A 79 -3.04 9.96 3.51
C ALA A 79 -4.16 9.94 2.46
N ARG A 80 -5.04 10.94 2.48
CA ARG A 80 -6.06 11.12 1.45
C ARG A 80 -5.45 11.38 0.07
N ALA A 81 -4.49 12.30 -0.04
CA ALA A 81 -3.82 12.61 -1.29
C ALA A 81 -3.10 11.38 -1.87
N LEU A 82 -2.48 10.57 -1.01
CA LEU A 82 -1.88 9.29 -1.42
C LEU A 82 -2.91 8.36 -2.05
N VAL A 83 -4.06 8.17 -1.40
CA VAL A 83 -5.12 7.27 -1.89
C VAL A 83 -5.68 7.78 -3.22
N GLU A 84 -5.93 9.09 -3.34
CA GLU A 84 -6.38 9.73 -4.58
C GLU A 84 -5.37 9.51 -5.73
N GLU A 85 -4.07 9.69 -5.48
CA GLU A 85 -3.02 9.47 -6.47
C GLU A 85 -2.90 7.98 -6.89
N LEU A 86 -2.89 7.06 -5.93
CA LEU A 86 -2.79 5.63 -6.21
C LEU A 86 -4.02 5.10 -6.97
N ALA A 87 -5.21 5.60 -6.63
CA ALA A 87 -6.43 5.29 -7.37
C ALA A 87 -6.34 5.80 -8.83
N ALA A 88 -5.90 7.05 -9.03
CA ALA A 88 -5.71 7.60 -10.37
C ALA A 88 -4.63 6.84 -11.19
N ARG A 89 -3.60 6.29 -10.53
CA ARG A 89 -2.64 5.38 -11.16
C ARG A 89 -3.30 4.05 -11.57
N CYS A 90 -4.09 3.44 -10.69
CA CYS A 90 -4.85 2.23 -11.00
C CYS A 90 -5.83 2.41 -12.17
N GLU A 91 -6.53 3.54 -12.24
CA GLU A 91 -7.45 3.83 -13.35
C GLU A 91 -6.72 3.94 -14.70
N ARG A 92 -5.50 4.49 -14.70
CA ARG A 92 -4.66 4.62 -15.90
C ARG A 92 -4.02 3.30 -16.31
N ASP A 93 -3.52 2.54 -15.34
CA ASP A 93 -2.81 1.28 -15.55
C ASP A 93 -2.96 0.34 -14.33
N PRO A 94 -3.86 -0.65 -14.41
CA PRO A 94 -4.01 -1.66 -13.35
C PRO A 94 -2.78 -2.54 -13.11
N SER A 95 -1.79 -2.54 -14.02
CA SER A 95 -0.51 -3.23 -13.82
C SER A 95 0.51 -2.38 -13.04
N ASP A 96 0.30 -1.07 -12.95
CA ASP A 96 1.08 -0.16 -12.08
C ASP A 96 0.57 -0.24 -10.63
N VAL A 97 -0.73 -0.08 -10.44
CA VAL A 97 -1.38 -0.16 -9.12
C VAL A 97 -2.65 -0.99 -9.23
N ASP A 98 -2.80 -1.98 -8.36
CA ASP A 98 -3.96 -2.86 -8.38
C ASP A 98 -5.24 -2.19 -7.82
N GLY A 99 -6.36 -2.88 -8.00
CA GLY A 99 -7.71 -2.39 -7.65
C GLY A 99 -7.94 -2.12 -6.16
N ASN A 100 -7.05 -2.54 -5.25
CA ASN A 100 -7.15 -2.20 -3.83
C ASN A 100 -7.10 -0.67 -3.62
N ALA A 101 -6.43 0.07 -4.52
CA ALA A 101 -6.40 1.52 -4.45
C ALA A 101 -7.80 2.15 -4.64
N LEU A 102 -8.60 1.62 -5.57
CA LEU A 102 -9.97 2.08 -5.80
C LEU A 102 -10.87 1.80 -4.60
N SER A 103 -10.76 0.60 -4.01
CA SER A 103 -11.48 0.24 -2.79
C SER A 103 -11.09 1.13 -1.60
N GLY A 104 -9.80 1.43 -1.45
CA GLY A 104 -9.32 2.38 -0.44
C GLY A 104 -9.90 3.79 -0.62
N LEU A 105 -9.98 4.27 -1.87
CA LEU A 105 -10.59 5.57 -2.19
C LEU A 105 -12.08 5.61 -1.86
N GLU A 106 -12.82 4.56 -2.21
CA GLU A 106 -14.25 4.43 -1.89
C GLU A 106 -14.49 4.51 -0.37
N ASP A 107 -13.68 3.79 0.41
CA ASP A 107 -13.74 3.83 1.88
C ASP A 107 -13.39 5.23 2.42
N VAL A 108 -12.36 5.89 1.90
CA VAL A 108 -11.97 7.25 2.34
C VAL A 108 -13.06 8.28 2.03
N HIS A 109 -13.74 8.16 0.89
CA HIS A 109 -14.88 9.00 0.54
C HIS A 109 -16.08 8.75 1.45
N SER A 110 -16.37 7.50 1.74
CA SER A 110 -17.55 7.11 2.52
C SER A 110 -17.43 7.42 4.01
N TYR A 111 -16.25 7.20 4.60
CA TYR A 111 -16.09 7.20 6.06
C TYR A 111 -15.27 8.35 6.63
N ALA A 112 -14.49 9.06 5.81
CA ALA A 112 -13.73 10.23 6.26
C ALA A 112 -14.00 11.46 5.37
N PRO A 113 -15.26 11.83 5.06
CA PRO A 113 -15.56 12.90 4.12
C PRO A 113 -14.89 14.22 4.51
N ARG A 114 -14.47 15.00 3.52
CA ARG A 114 -13.97 16.37 3.78
C ARG A 114 -15.09 17.14 4.48
N ARG A 115 -14.79 17.70 5.65
CA ARG A 115 -15.74 18.60 6.32
C ARG A 115 -15.86 19.89 5.49
N PRO A 116 -17.07 20.44 5.32
CA PRO A 116 -17.29 21.68 4.60
C PRO A 116 -16.67 22.89 5.30
#